data_AF-A0A412WPV6-F1
#
_entry.id   AF-A0A412WPV6-F1
#
_cell.length_a   1.000
_cell.length_b   1.000
_cell.length_c   1.000
_cell.angle_alpha   90.00
_cell.angle_beta   90.00
_cell.angle_gamma   90.00
#
_symmetry.space_group_name_H-M   'P 1'
#
loop_
_entity.id
_entity.type
_entity.pdbx_description
1 polymer ?
#
loop_
_entity_poly.entity_id
_entity_poly.type
_entity_poly.pdbx_seq_one_letter_code
_entity_poly.pdbx_strand_id
1 'polypeptide(L)'
;MKYRFDAKNVFAIDLLGNNYIQLLEENQNKGIHQLIGNAVYVCTNTIEMHEIAKKIFNGEAVDMNENETELFKASIMDSTWHVFIKNAIISAIRNK
;
A
#
# COMPACT_ATOMS: atom_id res chain seq x y z
N MET A 1 -17.87 -4.12 -7.79
CA MET A 1 -16.62 -4.64 -8.39
C MET A 1 -15.71 -5.08 -7.25
N LYS A 2 -14.96 -6.19 -7.38
CA LYS A 2 -13.98 -6.58 -6.35
C LYS A 2 -12.58 -6.25 -6.84
N TYR A 3 -11.82 -5.56 -6.01
CA TYR A 3 -10.43 -5.21 -6.26
C TYR A 3 -9.55 -6.08 -5.37
N ARG A 4 -8.30 -6.32 -5.79
CA ARG A 4 -7.31 -7.05 -4.99
C ARG A 4 -6.03 -6.26 -4.90
N PHE A 5 -5.47 -6.20 -3.69
CA PHE A 5 -4.17 -5.61 -3.43
C PHE A 5 -3.23 -6.66 -2.80
N ASP A 6 -1.98 -6.66 -3.24
CA ASP A 6 -0.90 -7.48 -2.68
C ASP A 6 0.39 -6.67 -2.72
N ALA A 7 1.01 -6.47 -1.56
CA ALA A 7 2.23 -5.67 -1.41
C ALA A 7 3.40 -6.23 -2.24
N LYS A 8 3.40 -7.53 -2.57
CA LYS A 8 4.42 -8.16 -3.43
C LYS A 8 4.38 -7.66 -4.87
N ASN A 9 3.28 -7.03 -5.29
CA ASN A 9 3.13 -6.48 -6.63
C ASN A 9 3.46 -4.97 -6.69
N VAL A 10 4.03 -4.40 -5.63
CA VAL A 10 4.42 -2.99 -5.58
C VAL A 10 5.85 -2.84 -6.10
N PHE A 11 5.99 -2.16 -7.24
CA PHE A 11 7.28 -1.89 -7.87
C PHE A 11 7.42 -0.39 -8.14
N ALA A 12 8.48 0.22 -7.61
CA ALA A 12 8.80 1.63 -7.83
C ALA A 12 10.25 1.76 -8.30
N ILE A 13 10.49 1.44 -9.58
CA ILE A 13 11.80 1.52 -10.23
C ILE A 13 11.78 2.67 -11.22
N ASP A 14 12.67 3.64 -11.08
CA ASP A 14 12.76 4.77 -12.01
C ASP A 14 13.47 4.40 -13.32
N LEU A 15 13.53 5.36 -14.26
CA LEU A 15 14.19 5.17 -15.55
C LEU A 15 15.71 4.96 -15.46
N LEU A 16 16.33 5.24 -14.31
CA LEU A 16 17.75 5.02 -14.04
C LEU A 16 17.99 3.66 -13.36
N GLY A 17 16.94 2.89 -13.06
CA GLY A 17 17.01 1.61 -12.39
C GLY A 17 17.04 1.69 -10.86
N ASN A 18 16.80 2.86 -10.26
CA ASN A 18 16.77 3.00 -8.81
C ASN A 18 15.50 2.39 -8.24
N ASN A 19 15.63 1.42 -7.34
CA ASN A 19 14.50 0.79 -6.67
C ASN A 19 14.13 1.52 -5.38
N TYR A 20 13.09 2.35 -5.45
CA TYR A 20 12.62 3.16 -4.33
C TYR A 20 11.97 2.34 -3.21
N ILE A 21 11.44 1.14 -3.51
CA ILE A 21 10.89 0.25 -2.48
C ILE A 21 12.03 -0.29 -1.63
N GLN A 22 13.06 -0.83 -2.27
CA GLN A 22 14.24 -1.34 -1.57
C GLN A 22 14.91 -0.25 -0.72
N LEU A 23 15.12 0.95 -1.28
CA LEU A 23 15.68 2.08 -0.54
C LEU A 23 14.82 2.44 0.68
N LEU A 24 13.49 2.41 0.55
CA LEU A 24 12.59 2.70 1.66
C LEU A 24 12.65 1.62 2.74
N GLU A 25 12.66 0.34 2.34
CA GLU A 25 12.76 -0.79 3.27
C GLU A 25 14.08 -0.78 4.04
N GLU A 26 15.19 -0.50 3.37
CA GLU A 26 16.52 -0.35 3.99
C GLU A 26 16.55 0.82 4.98
N ASN A 27 16.01 1.98 4.59
CA ASN A 27 15.98 3.17 5.45
C ASN A 27 15.09 3.00 6.70
N GLN A 28 13.99 2.24 6.59
CA GLN A 28 13.04 2.05 7.68
C GLN A 28 13.29 0.76 8.48
N ASN A 29 14.13 -0.15 7.96
CA ASN A 29 14.33 -1.50 8.49
C ASN A 29 13.00 -2.25 8.69
N LYS A 30 12.11 -2.13 7.70
CA LYS A 30 10.76 -2.72 7.68
C LYS A 30 10.40 -3.10 6.25
N GLY A 31 9.66 -4.19 6.08
CA GLY A 31 9.14 -4.58 4.77
C GLY A 31 8.05 -3.61 4.29
N ILE A 32 7.92 -3.44 2.98
CA ILE A 32 6.95 -2.54 2.35
C ILE A 32 5.51 -2.86 2.76
N HIS A 33 5.20 -4.13 2.98
CA HIS A 33 3.89 -4.56 3.47
C HIS A 33 3.58 -4.02 4.88
N GLN A 34 4.57 -3.98 5.79
CA GLN A 34 4.41 -3.39 7.13
C GLN A 34 4.20 -1.88 7.04
N LEU A 35 4.97 -1.22 6.18
CA LEU A 35 4.87 0.22 5.96
C LEU A 35 3.49 0.59 5.41
N ILE A 36 3.00 -0.11 4.38
CA ILE A 36 1.68 0.12 3.77
C ILE A 36 0.57 -0.18 4.77
N GLY A 37 0.61 -1.32 5.44
CA GLY A 37 -0.39 -1.67 6.45
C GLY A 37 -0.49 -0.61 7.54
N ASN A 38 0.65 -0.12 8.04
CA ASN A 38 0.68 0.95 9.03
C ASN A 38 0.11 2.28 8.49
N ALA A 39 0.46 2.67 7.26
CA ALA A 39 -0.09 3.89 6.64
C ALA A 39 -1.61 3.83 6.51
N VAL A 40 -2.15 2.70 6.03
CA VAL A 40 -3.60 2.50 5.93
C VAL A 40 -4.26 2.57 7.31
N TYR A 41 -3.69 1.91 8.31
CA TYR A 41 -4.21 1.92 9.69
C TYR A 41 -4.30 3.34 10.26
N VAL A 42 -3.22 4.12 10.14
CA VAL A 42 -3.14 5.47 10.72
C VAL A 42 -4.05 6.47 9.99
N CYS A 43 -4.19 6.34 8.67
CA CYS A 43 -4.87 7.36 7.85
C CYS A 43 -6.36 7.10 7.60
N THR A 44 -6.89 5.87 7.78
CA THR A 44 -8.31 5.58 7.46
C THR A 44 -9.27 5.64 8.65
N ASN A 45 -8.79 5.52 9.88
CA ASN A 45 -9.54 5.68 11.14
C ASN A 45 -10.92 4.97 11.21
N THR A 46 -11.12 3.88 10.45
CA THR A 46 -12.37 3.10 10.41
C THR A 46 -12.09 1.62 10.72
N ILE A 47 -13.04 0.96 11.41
CA ILE A 47 -12.88 -0.44 11.85
C ILE A 47 -12.67 -1.40 10.66
N GLU A 48 -13.40 -1.20 9.56
CA GLU A 48 -13.31 -2.04 8.36
C GLU A 48 -11.89 -1.97 7.76
N MET A 49 -11.33 -0.76 7.65
CA MET A 49 -9.98 -0.57 7.13
C MET A 49 -8.90 -1.04 8.10
N HIS A 50 -9.15 -1.08 9.41
CA HIS A 50 -8.18 -1.63 10.38
C HIS A 50 -7.90 -3.13 10.14
N GLU A 51 -8.92 -3.92 9.81
CA GLU A 51 -8.73 -5.34 9.51
C GLU A 51 -8.00 -5.55 8.17
N ILE A 52 -8.30 -4.74 7.16
CA ILE A 52 -7.54 -4.71 5.90
C ILE A 52 -6.08 -4.35 6.16
N ALA A 53 -5.84 -3.29 6.93
CA ALA A 53 -4.50 -2.80 7.26
C ALA A 53 -3.65 -3.87 7.98
N LYS A 54 -4.23 -4.60 8.94
CA LYS A 54 -3.54 -5.70 9.64
C LYS A 54 -3.16 -6.83 8.70
N LYS A 55 -4.05 -7.24 7.81
CA LYS A 55 -3.74 -8.28 6.81
C LYS A 55 -2.58 -7.87 5.91
N ILE A 56 -2.61 -6.63 5.40
CA ILE A 56 -1.51 -6.08 4.61
C ILE A 56 -0.22 -6.03 5.43
N PHE A 57 -0.28 -5.57 6.69
CA PHE A 57 0.87 -5.52 7.59
C PHE A 57 1.53 -6.88 7.77
N ASN A 58 0.73 -7.95 7.83
CA ASN A 58 1.19 -9.34 7.93
C ASN A 58 1.64 -9.95 6.57
N GLY A 59 1.60 -9.19 5.48
CA GLY A 59 2.02 -9.64 4.15
C GLY A 59 0.96 -10.44 3.39
N GLU A 60 -0.30 -10.38 3.82
CA GLU A 60 -1.41 -11.04 3.15
C GLU A 60 -1.99 -10.17 2.02
N ALA A 61 -2.43 -10.81 0.94
CA ALA A 61 -3.22 -10.15 -0.09
C ALA A 61 -4.65 -9.93 0.41
N VAL A 62 -5.23 -8.78 0.06
CA VAL A 62 -6.59 -8.40 0.47
C VAL A 62 -7.48 -8.20 -0.74
N ASP A 63 -8.72 -8.65 -0.64
CA ASP A 63 -9.78 -8.28 -1.57
C ASP A 63 -10.58 -7.12 -0.95
N MET A 64 -10.89 -6.10 -1.74
CA MET A 64 -11.58 -4.88 -1.32
C MET A 64 -12.78 -4.61 -2.23
N ASN A 65 -13.85 -4.05 -1.67
CA ASN A 65 -14.93 -3.45 -2.42
C ASN A 65 -14.53 -2.04 -2.92
N GLU A 66 -15.43 -1.37 -3.63
CA GLU A 66 -15.16 -0.06 -4.22
C GLU A 66 -14.90 1.03 -3.16
N ASN A 67 -15.71 1.08 -2.11
CA ASN A 67 -15.53 2.03 -1.00
C ASN A 67 -14.21 1.80 -0.25
N GLU A 68 -13.90 0.56 0.10
CA GLU A 68 -12.63 0.18 0.75
C GLU A 68 -11.42 0.53 -0.14
N THR A 69 -11.56 0.38 -1.46
CA THR A 69 -10.52 0.73 -2.42
C THR A 69 -10.28 2.24 -2.48
N GLU A 70 -11.33 3.05 -2.47
CA GLU A 70 -11.19 4.51 -2.44
C GLU A 70 -10.60 5.00 -1.11
N LEU A 71 -11.03 4.43 0.03
CA LEU A 71 -10.43 4.71 1.34
C LEU A 71 -8.96 4.31 1.40
N PHE A 72 -8.61 3.15 0.84
CA PHE A 72 -7.21 2.73 0.72
C PHE A 72 -6.41 3.75 -0.09
N LYS A 73 -6.87 4.15 -1.29
CA LYS A 73 -6.17 5.15 -2.12
C LYS A 73 -5.98 6.47 -1.39
N ALA A 74 -7.02 6.98 -0.74
CA ALA A 74 -6.95 8.21 0.04
C ALA A 74 -5.88 8.12 1.15
N SER A 75 -5.86 7.00 1.88
CA SER A 75 -4.88 6.76 2.95
C SER A 75 -3.43 6.75 2.46
N ILE A 76 -3.18 6.17 1.28
CA ILE A 76 -1.86 6.18 0.66
C ILE A 76 -1.49 7.58 0.20
N MET A 77 -2.43 8.34 -0.35
CA MET A 77 -2.20 9.72 -0.79
C MET A 77 -1.90 10.67 0.37
N ASP A 78 -2.50 10.44 1.53
CA ASP A 78 -2.27 11.22 2.76
C ASP A 78 -0.95 10.87 3.47
N SER A 79 -0.31 9.74 3.15
CA SER A 79 1.01 9.39 3.71
C SER A 79 2.09 10.41 3.35
N THR A 80 3.21 10.43 4.08
CA THR A 80 4.32 11.37 3.82
C THR A 80 5.26 10.91 2.70
N TRP A 81 4.98 9.78 2.04
CA TRP A 81 5.86 9.23 1.02
C TRP A 81 5.90 10.06 -0.26
N HIS A 82 7.00 9.88 -1.01
CA HIS A 82 7.13 10.47 -2.33
C HIS A 82 6.00 10.00 -3.26
N VAL A 83 5.49 10.89 -4.12
CA VAL A 83 4.35 10.61 -5.02
C VAL A 83 4.58 9.40 -5.91
N PHE A 84 5.83 9.14 -6.31
CA PHE A 84 6.18 7.96 -7.10
C PHE A 84 5.88 6.64 -6.37
N ILE A 85 6.22 6.55 -5.07
CA ILE A 85 5.95 5.36 -4.24
C ILE A 85 4.44 5.21 -4.04
N LYS A 86 3.73 6.30 -3.76
CA LYS A 86 2.27 6.31 -3.61
C LYS A 86 1.58 5.75 -4.85
N ASN A 87 1.96 6.24 -6.02
CA ASN A 87 1.41 5.80 -7.30
C ASN A 87 1.73 4.32 -7.59
N ALA A 88 2.95 3.87 -7.26
CA ALA A 88 3.32 2.46 -7.39
C ALA A 88 2.40 1.55 -6.54
N ILE A 89 2.13 1.94 -5.30
CA ILE A 89 1.23 1.20 -4.40
C ILE A 89 -0.19 1.14 -4.96
N ILE A 90 -0.74 2.29 -5.38
CA ILE A 90 -2.09 2.36 -5.96
C ILE A 90 -2.18 1.53 -7.25
N SER A 91 -1.13 1.52 -8.07
CA SER A 91 -1.09 0.75 -9.33
C SER A 91 -1.07 -0.77 -9.11
N ALA A 92 -0.70 -1.23 -7.91
CA ALA A 92 -0.71 -2.66 -7.56
C ALA A 92 -2.13 -3.19 -7.29
N ILE A 93 -3.15 -2.31 -7.21
CA ILE A 93 -4.55 -2.69 -7.10
C ILE A 93 -5.04 -3.23 -8.44
N ARG A 94 -5.57 -4.46 -8.45
CA ARG A 94 -6.06 -5.13 -9.66
C ARG A 94 -7.56 -5.37 -9.58
N ASN A 95 -8.23 -5.30 -10.72
CA ASN A 95 -9.60 -5.78 -10.85
C ASN A 95 -9.61 -7.30 -10.73
N LYS A 96 -10.55 -7.84 -9.97
CA LYS A 96 -10.75 -9.28 -9.80
C LYS A 96 -11.86 -9.80 -10.71
#